data_AF-A0A7L5Z652-F1
#
_entry.id   AF-A0A7L5Z652-F1
#
_cell.length_a   1.000
_cell.length_b   1.000
_cell.length_c   1.000
_cell.angle_alpha   90.00
_cell.angle_beta   90.00
_cell.angle_gamma   90.00
#
_symmetry.space_group_name_H-M   'P 1'
#
loop_
_entity.id
_entity.type
_entity.pdbx_description
1 polymer ?
#
loop_
_entity_poly.entity_id
_entity_poly.type
_entity_poly.pdbx_seq_one_letter_code
_entity_poly.pdbx_strand_id
1 'polypeptide(L)'
;MLRTPKKSETIEVRLPHPTKMAFVSHCHARGWTISGAVRSYIDQELAGSGPRRMRWLHILAAALAGLAMGATAAPTLAQSMGGDRASFDRIDRDGDGRVSFQEYQAR
;
A
#
# COMPACT_ATOMS: atom_id res chain seq x y z
N MET A 1 -8.95 11.99 -19.08
CA MET A 1 -7.81 11.19 -19.59
C MET A 1 -6.67 12.15 -19.90
N LEU A 2 -5.60 12.19 -19.09
CA LEU A 2 -4.44 13.03 -19.37
C LEU A 2 -3.70 12.42 -20.58
N ARG A 3 -3.71 13.13 -21.70
CA ARG A 3 -3.01 12.72 -22.92
C ARG A 3 -1.52 12.89 -22.70
N THR A 4 -0.74 11.81 -22.84
CA THR A 4 0.72 11.93 -22.83
C THR A 4 1.13 12.89 -23.96
N PRO A 5 1.89 13.95 -23.66
CA PRO A 5 2.31 14.91 -24.67
C PRO A 5 3.08 14.19 -25.78
N LYS A 6 2.80 14.59 -27.03
CA LYS A 6 3.45 14.02 -28.21
C LYS A 6 4.93 14.39 -28.19
N LYS A 7 5.81 13.48 -28.61
CA LYS A 7 7.25 13.73 -28.79
C LYS A 7 7.43 14.86 -29.82
N SER A 8 7.91 16.03 -29.39
CA SER A 8 7.93 17.26 -30.20
C SER A 8 9.31 17.68 -30.68
N GLU A 9 10.38 17.35 -29.96
CA GLU A 9 11.73 17.87 -30.21
C GLU A 9 12.80 16.76 -30.19
N THR A 10 13.87 16.96 -30.97
CA THR A 10 15.02 16.05 -31.07
C THR A 10 16.18 16.60 -30.26
N ILE A 11 16.81 15.76 -29.44
CA ILE A 11 18.00 16.10 -28.66
C ILE A 11 19.23 15.48 -29.34
N GLU A 12 20.20 16.31 -29.72
CA GLU A 12 21.48 15.86 -30.27
C GLU A 12 22.58 15.94 -29.21
N VAL A 13 23.32 14.84 -29.01
CA VAL A 13 24.42 14.76 -28.04
C VAL A 13 25.69 14.33 -28.75
N ARG A 14 26.75 15.15 -28.65
CA ARG A 14 28.07 14.84 -29.18
C ARG A 14 28.88 14.09 -28.13
N LEU A 15 29.40 12.92 -28.50
CA LEU A 15 30.20 12.05 -27.64
C LEU A 15 31.49 11.65 -28.36
N PRO A 16 32.60 11.40 -27.65
CA PRO A 16 33.75 10.74 -28.23
C PRO A 16 33.35 9.43 -28.93
N HIS A 17 33.98 9.14 -30.06
CA HIS A 17 33.73 7.92 -30.83
C HIS A 17 33.74 6.63 -29.98
N PRO A 18 34.74 6.38 -29.10
CA PRO A 18 34.74 5.14 -28.30
C PRO A 18 33.53 5.03 -27.38
N THR A 19 33.12 6.14 -26.76
CA THR A 19 31.95 6.20 -25.87
C THR A 19 30.66 5.91 -26.63
N LYS A 20 30.49 6.48 -27.83
CA LYS A 20 29.35 6.20 -28.70
C LYS A 20 29.27 4.70 -29.03
N MET A 21 30.39 4.08 -29.42
CA MET A 21 30.41 2.66 -29.79
C MET A 21 30.11 1.75 -28.60
N ALA A 22 30.69 2.04 -27.44
CA ALA A 22 30.42 1.29 -26.21
C ALA A 22 28.93 1.35 -25.83
N PHE A 23 28.31 2.54 -25.90
CA PHE A 23 26.90 2.70 -25.59
C PHE A 23 25.98 1.98 -26.59
N VAL A 24 26.30 2.06 -27.88
CA VAL A 24 25.55 1.37 -28.94
C VAL A 24 25.62 -0.15 -28.75
N SER A 25 26.83 -0.69 -28.51
CA SER A 25 27.03 -2.12 -28.24
C SER A 25 26.23 -2.59 -27.02
N HIS A 26 26.26 -1.83 -25.92
CA HIS A 26 25.48 -2.12 -24.71
C HIS A 26 23.97 -2.15 -24.97
N CYS A 27 23.46 -1.21 -25.77
CA CYS A 27 22.03 -1.19 -26.14
C CYS A 27 21.65 -2.42 -26.97
N HIS A 28 22.46 -2.77 -27.98
CA HIS A 28 22.20 -3.92 -28.84
C HIS A 28 22.22 -5.24 -28.06
N ALA A 29 23.18 -5.43 -27.16
CA ALA A 29 23.25 -6.64 -26.32
C ALA A 29 22.01 -6.84 -25.44
N ARG A 30 21.31 -5.75 -25.10
CA ARG A 30 20.07 -5.76 -24.32
C ARG A 30 18.79 -5.75 -25.16
N GLY A 31 18.90 -5.75 -26.49
CA GLY A 31 17.75 -5.64 -27.40
C GLY A 31 17.06 -4.27 -27.35
N TRP A 32 17.76 -3.22 -26.93
CA TRP A 32 17.20 -1.89 -26.77
C TRP A 32 17.54 -0.98 -27.96
N THR A 33 16.61 -0.09 -28.30
CA THR A 33 16.94 1.04 -29.19
C THR A 33 17.68 2.12 -28.42
N ILE A 34 18.61 2.80 -29.07
CA ILE A 34 19.40 3.89 -28.49
C ILE A 34 18.48 4.97 -27.90
N SER A 35 17.49 5.45 -28.67
CA SER A 35 16.54 6.46 -28.18
C SER A 35 15.65 5.94 -27.04
N GLY A 36 15.41 4.62 -26.97
CA GLY A 36 14.70 3.99 -25.85
C GLY A 36 15.54 4.05 -24.57
N ALA A 37 16.82 3.68 -24.67
CA ALA A 37 17.76 3.73 -23.55
C ALA A 37 17.90 5.15 -22.99
N VAL A 38 18.09 6.16 -23.85
CA VAL A 38 18.21 7.56 -23.42
C VAL A 38 16.93 8.05 -22.71
N ARG A 39 15.74 7.75 -23.25
CA ARG A 39 14.48 8.12 -22.60
C ARG A 39 14.34 7.45 -21.23
N SER A 40 14.60 6.15 -21.17
CA SER A 40 14.51 5.41 -19.91
C SER A 40 15.47 5.95 -18.85
N TYR A 41 16.66 6.40 -19.26
CA TYR A 41 17.62 7.02 -18.36
C TYR A 41 17.07 8.35 -17.81
N ILE A 42 16.55 9.21 -18.69
CA ILE A 42 15.96 10.51 -18.30
C ILE A 42 14.76 10.30 -17.37
N ASP A 43 13.86 9.38 -17.70
CA ASP A 43 12.67 9.10 -16.89
C ASP A 43 13.07 8.62 -15.48
N GLN A 44 14.11 7.77 -15.37
CA GLN A 44 14.62 7.30 -14.08
C GLN A 44 15.26 8.42 -13.25
N GLU A 45 16.06 9.28 -13.89
CA GLU A 45 16.71 10.43 -13.23
C GLU A 45 15.65 11.41 -12.69
N LEU A 46 14.62 11.69 -13.48
CA LEU A 46 13.51 12.56 -13.08
C LEU A 46 12.62 11.90 -12.01
N ALA A 47 12.34 10.60 -12.12
CA ALA A 47 11.55 9.86 -11.13
C ALA A 47 12.28 9.69 -9.77
N GLY A 48 13.62 9.68 -9.79
CA GLY A 48 14.48 9.66 -8.60
C GLY A 48 14.50 10.99 -7.84
N SER A 49 14.21 12.09 -8.53
CA SER A 49 14.28 13.46 -7.98
C SER A 49 13.07 13.88 -7.14
N GLY A 50 12.05 13.03 -6.99
CA GLY A 50 10.92 13.27 -6.09
C GLY A 50 11.28 13.01 -4.61
N PRO A 51 10.57 13.61 -3.63
CA PRO A 51 10.87 13.43 -2.20
C PRO A 51 10.41 12.05 -1.70
N ARG A 52 11.03 10.97 -2.19
CA ARG A 52 10.81 9.58 -1.72
C ARG A 52 11.10 9.46 -0.23
N ARG A 53 12.03 10.27 0.27
CA ARG A 53 12.37 10.38 1.70
C ARG A 53 11.20 10.89 2.53
N MET A 54 10.43 11.82 1.99
CA MET A 54 9.27 12.40 2.67
C MET A 54 8.09 11.43 2.69
N ARG A 55 7.90 10.62 1.64
CA ARG A 55 6.78 9.66 1.59
C ARG A 55 6.91 8.51 2.60
N TRP A 56 8.11 7.99 2.86
CA TRP A 56 8.29 6.98 3.92
C TRP A 56 8.19 7.59 5.31
N LEU A 57 8.66 8.83 5.52
CA LEU A 57 8.49 9.57 6.77
C LEU A 57 6.99 9.77 7.10
N HIS A 58 6.16 10.11 6.10
CA HIS A 58 4.71 10.21 6.27
C HIS A 58 4.06 8.85 6.57
N ILE A 59 4.51 7.76 5.95
CA ILE A 59 4.01 6.41 6.25
C ILE A 59 4.37 6.01 7.69
N LEU A 60 5.60 6.30 8.14
CA LEU A 60 6.04 6.04 9.52
C LEU A 60 5.27 6.91 10.53
N ALA A 61 5.09 8.19 10.24
CA ALA A 61 4.33 9.11 11.07
C ALA A 61 2.85 8.69 11.18
N ALA A 62 2.24 8.25 10.07
CA ALA A 62 0.87 7.73 10.07
C ALA A 62 0.74 6.42 10.87
N ALA A 63 1.73 5.52 10.78
CA ALA A 63 1.76 4.30 11.58
C ALA A 63 1.87 4.60 13.09
N LEU A 64 2.71 5.55 13.48
CA LEU A 64 2.83 6.01 14.88
C LEU A 64 1.55 6.68 15.38
N ALA A 65 0.91 7.52 14.57
CA ALA A 65 -0.38 8.15 14.91
C ALA A 65 -1.52 7.12 15.05
N GLY A 66 -1.57 6.12 14.18
CA GLY A 66 -2.53 5.02 14.27
C GLY A 66 -2.37 4.17 15.54
N LEU A 67 -1.13 3.98 16.00
CA LEU A 67 -0.82 3.26 17.24
C LEU A 67 -1.25 4.07 18.49
N ALA A 68 -1.14 5.40 18.45
CA ALA A 68 -1.61 6.27 19.52
C ALA A 68 -3.15 6.35 19.61
N MET A 69 -3.86 6.25 18.48
CA MET A 69 -5.34 6.26 18.45
C MET A 69 -5.97 4.87 18.68
N GLY A 70 -5.21 3.77 18.50
CA GLY A 70 -5.69 2.41 18.74
C GLY A 70 -5.83 2.02 20.22
N ALA A 71 -5.28 2.81 21.15
CA ALA A 71 -5.27 2.49 22.58
C ALA A 71 -6.56 2.88 23.33
N THR A 72 -7.50 3.59 22.71
CA THR A 72 -8.71 4.09 23.42
C THR A 72 -10.04 3.54 22.89
N ALA A 73 -10.04 2.71 21.85
CA ALA A 73 -11.27 2.18 21.24
C ALA A 73 -11.57 0.71 21.58
N ALA A 74 -10.88 0.09 22.53
CA ALA A 74 -11.17 -1.28 22.95
C ALA A 74 -12.50 -1.49 23.72
N PRO A 75 -13.16 -0.52 24.40
CA PRO A 75 -14.32 -0.90 25.22
C PRO A 75 -15.64 -0.97 24.44
N THR A 76 -15.74 -0.40 23.24
CA THR A 76 -17.05 -0.22 22.58
C THR A 76 -17.57 -1.45 21.84
N LEU A 77 -16.74 -2.47 21.57
CA LEU A 77 -17.22 -3.79 21.15
C LEU A 77 -17.58 -4.70 22.34
N ALA A 78 -16.94 -4.50 23.50
CA ALA A 78 -17.23 -5.29 24.71
C ALA A 78 -18.58 -4.91 25.35
N GLN A 79 -19.03 -3.66 25.21
CA GLN A 79 -20.31 -3.21 25.76
C GLN A 79 -21.54 -3.73 24.99
N SER A 80 -21.40 -4.14 23.72
CA SER A 80 -22.48 -4.81 22.98
C SER A 80 -22.67 -6.28 23.41
N MET A 81 -21.72 -6.89 24.12
CA MET A 81 -21.82 -8.30 24.57
C MET A 81 -22.31 -8.47 26.01
N GLY A 82 -22.30 -7.40 26.82
CA GLY A 82 -22.59 -7.48 28.27
C GLY A 82 -24.07 -7.63 28.63
N GLY A 83 -24.99 -7.19 27.77
CA GLY A 83 -26.44 -7.31 28.00
C GLY A 83 -27.01 -8.69 27.68
N ASP A 84 -26.45 -9.35 26.67
CA ASP A 84 -26.95 -10.64 26.18
C ASP A 84 -26.53 -11.80 27.08
N ARG A 85 -25.33 -11.75 27.66
CA ARG A 85 -24.80 -12.84 28.51
C ARG A 85 -25.63 -13.02 29.80
N ALA A 86 -25.92 -11.95 30.53
CA ALA A 86 -26.69 -12.04 31.78
C ALA A 86 -28.16 -12.46 31.57
N SER A 87 -28.71 -12.22 30.38
CA SER A 87 -30.05 -12.70 30.00
C SER A 87 -30.01 -14.17 29.58
N PHE A 88 -28.93 -14.58 28.92
CA PHE A 88 -28.68 -15.95 28.50
C PHE A 88 -28.46 -16.88 29.70
N ASP A 89 -27.60 -16.48 30.64
CA ASP A 89 -27.28 -17.22 31.87
C ASP A 89 -28.51 -17.38 32.80
N ARG A 90 -29.57 -16.60 32.59
CA ARG A 90 -30.85 -16.76 33.32
C ARG A 90 -31.71 -17.89 32.74
N ILE A 91 -31.57 -18.17 31.45
CA ILE A 91 -32.40 -19.13 30.72
C ILE A 91 -31.70 -20.48 30.66
N ASP A 92 -30.39 -20.47 30.46
CA ASP A 92 -29.50 -21.63 30.53
C ASP A 92 -29.39 -22.09 32.00
N ARG A 93 -30.27 -23.02 32.40
CA ARG A 93 -30.34 -23.48 33.80
C ARG A 93 -29.31 -24.55 34.10
N ASP A 94 -28.93 -25.33 33.10
CA ASP A 94 -27.92 -26.38 33.26
C ASP A 94 -26.49 -25.83 33.12
N GLY A 95 -26.33 -24.62 32.61
CA GLY A 95 -25.08 -23.89 32.55
C GLY A 95 -24.13 -24.44 31.48
N ASP A 96 -24.65 -25.14 30.49
CA ASP A 96 -23.85 -25.75 29.42
C ASP A 96 -23.40 -24.74 28.35
N GLY A 97 -23.87 -23.49 28.47
CA GLY A 97 -23.56 -22.39 27.56
C GLY A 97 -24.44 -22.38 26.31
N ARG A 98 -25.52 -23.18 26.28
CA ARG A 98 -26.55 -23.25 25.23
C ARG A 98 -27.93 -23.08 25.88
N VAL A 99 -28.92 -22.67 25.09
CA VAL A 99 -30.32 -22.64 25.54
C VAL A 99 -31.07 -23.67 24.72
N SER A 100 -31.54 -24.73 25.38
CA SER A 100 -32.39 -25.74 24.75
C SER A 100 -33.80 -25.20 24.53
N PHE A 101 -34.55 -25.82 23.62
CA PHE A 101 -35.93 -25.41 23.34
C PHE A 101 -36.86 -25.55 24.56
N GLN A 102 -36.59 -26.53 25.42
CA GLN A 102 -37.35 -26.74 26.65
C GLN A 102 -37.07 -25.63 27.67
N GLU A 103 -35.81 -25.21 27.82
CA GLU A 103 -35.44 -24.11 28.71
C GLU A 103 -36.00 -22.78 28.24
N TYR A 104 -36.00 -22.54 26.93
CA TYR A 104 -36.61 -21.34 26.36
C TYR A 104 -38.12 -21.27 26.61
N GLN A 105 -38.84 -22.39 26.52
CA GLN A 105 -40.28 -22.43 26.84
C GLN A 105 -40.57 -22.31 28.34
N ALA A 106 -39.63 -22.71 29.19
CA ALA A 106 -39.77 -22.64 30.64
C ALA A 106 -39.30 -21.29 31.24
N ARG A 107 -39.01 -20.29 30.39
CA ARG A 107 -38.58 -18.94 30.76
C ARG A 107 -39.71 -18.09 31.34
#